data_AF-A0A7J9G7W8-F1
#
_entry.id   AF-A0A7J9G7W8-F1
#
_cell.length_a   1.000
_cell.length_b   1.000
_cell.length_c   1.000
_cell.angle_alpha   90.00
_cell.angle_beta   90.00
_cell.angle_gamma   90.00
#
_symmetry.space_group_name_H-M   'P 1'
#
loop_
_entity.id
_entity.type
_entity.pdbx_description
1 polymer ?
#
loop_
_entity_poly.entity_id
_entity_poly.type
_entity_poly.pdbx_seq_one_letter_code
_entity_poly.pdbx_strand_id
1 'polypeptide(L)'
;MQLDLHCFPLTLCRSMQVVLSEEIFHGIYNMSFKISLVRPALVFKANSILALYAGNSKFAQGLQIYLLSRDHSCLKSEFQLGRGKIKVDCIENLPAVEVKLGEHVFLTVGDYYLTERKSH
;
A
#
# COMPACT_ATOMS: atom_id res chain seq x y z
N MET A 1 22.98 23.75 4.84
CA MET A 1 21.91 22.74 4.86
C MET A 1 20.97 23.10 6.01
N GLN A 2 19.96 23.91 5.72
CA GLN A 2 18.94 24.32 6.70
C GLN A 2 17.75 23.37 6.49
N LEU A 3 17.52 22.47 7.44
CA LEU A 3 16.30 21.67 7.51
C LEU A 3 15.21 22.55 8.12
N ASP A 4 14.57 23.36 7.29
CA ASP A 4 13.31 24.01 7.66
C ASP A 4 12.21 22.96 7.65
N LEU A 5 11.89 22.44 8.83
CA LEU A 5 10.78 21.54 9.09
C LEU A 5 9.46 22.34 9.08
N HIS A 6 9.15 23.00 7.96
CA HIS A 6 7.82 23.57 7.76
C HIS A 6 6.88 22.42 7.44
N CYS A 7 5.95 22.16 8.36
CA CYS A 7 4.90 21.15 8.25
C CYS A 7 4.08 21.43 6.98
N PHE A 8 4.48 20.82 5.86
CA PHE A 8 3.78 20.98 4.58
C PHE A 8 2.43 20.28 4.71
N PRO A 9 1.31 20.91 4.33
CA PRO A 9 -0.01 20.35 4.50
C PRO A 9 -0.04 19.02 3.74
N LEU A 10 -0.19 17.93 4.49
CA LEU A 10 -0.43 16.59 3.96
C LEU A 10 -1.65 16.68 3.06
N THR A 11 -1.43 16.81 1.76
CA THR A 11 -2.49 16.71 0.76
C THR A 11 -3.04 15.31 0.93
N LEU A 12 -4.24 15.22 1.50
CA LEU A 12 -5.00 13.99 1.72
C LEU A 12 -5.42 13.46 0.35
N CYS A 13 -4.46 12.89 -0.37
CA CYS A 13 -4.69 12.27 -1.65
C CYS A 13 -5.54 11.02 -1.40
N ARG A 14 -6.52 10.79 -2.27
CA ARG A 14 -7.59 9.77 -2.18
C ARG A 14 -7.08 8.32 -2.25
N SER A 15 -5.77 8.14 -2.24
CA SER A 15 -5.03 6.89 -2.05
C SER A 15 -4.07 7.20 -0.90
N MET A 16 -4.03 6.36 0.14
CA MET A 16 -3.33 6.59 1.42
C MET A 16 -1.79 6.59 1.30
N GLN A 17 -1.26 7.28 0.31
CA GLN A 17 0.14 7.50 0.06
C GLN A 17 0.50 8.90 0.54
N VAL A 18 1.23 8.97 1.64
CA VAL A 18 1.75 10.23 2.16
C VAL A 18 3.05 10.55 1.40
N VAL A 19 3.00 11.56 0.53
CA VAL A 19 4.19 12.14 -0.11
C VAL A 19 4.82 13.13 0.87
N LEU A 20 6.04 12.85 1.30
CA LEU A 20 6.82 13.68 2.22
C LEU A 20 7.57 14.79 1.49
N SER A 21 8.08 14.48 0.30
CA SER A 21 8.80 15.42 -0.55
C SER A 21 8.71 14.97 -2.00
N GLU A 22 8.72 15.94 -2.91
CA GLU A 22 8.73 15.71 -4.34
C GLU A 22 9.64 16.73 -5.01
N GLU A 23 10.50 16.27 -5.92
CA GLU A 23 11.38 17.10 -6.72
C GLU A 23 11.32 16.67 -8.18
N ILE A 24 11.17 17.66 -9.06
CA ILE A 24 11.07 17.45 -10.50
C ILE A 24 12.36 17.96 -11.13
N PHE A 25 13.03 17.08 -11.87
CA PHE A 25 14.25 17.38 -12.58
C PHE A 25 13.95 17.52 -14.06
N HIS A 26 14.43 18.60 -14.66
CA HIS A 26 14.29 18.89 -16.08
C HIS A 26 15.67 19.01 -16.74
N GLY A 27 15.77 18.55 -17.99
CA GLY A 27 16.97 18.76 -18.83
C GLY A 27 18.17 17.85 -18.51
N ILE A 28 18.03 16.89 -17.60
CA ILE A 28 19.09 15.92 -17.32
C ILE A 28 19.15 14.89 -18.45
N TYR A 29 20.20 14.93 -19.28
CA TYR A 29 20.35 14.09 -20.48
C TYR A 29 19.12 14.11 -21.41
N ASN A 30 18.55 15.29 -21.64
CA ASN A 30 17.34 15.48 -22.46
C ASN A 30 16.10 14.71 -21.95
N MET A 31 16.08 14.36 -20.66
CA MET A 31 14.95 13.73 -19.97
C MET A 31 14.41 14.64 -18.88
N SER A 32 13.19 14.35 -18.44
CA SER A 32 12.63 14.89 -17.20
C SER A 32 12.13 13.74 -16.35
N PHE A 33 12.44 13.78 -15.06
CA PHE A 33 12.02 12.76 -14.11
C PHE A 33 11.64 13.38 -12.78
N LYS A 34 10.89 12.63 -11.99
CA LYS A 34 10.36 13.06 -10.71
C LYS A 34 10.81 12.09 -9.63
N ILE A 35 11.39 12.62 -8.56
CA ILE A 35 11.73 11.86 -7.36
C ILE A 35 10.74 12.25 -6.28
N SER A 36 10.00 11.27 -5.77
CA SER A 36 9.06 11.46 -4.67
C SER A 36 9.49 10.59 -3.48
N LEU A 37 9.71 11.22 -2.32
CA LEU A 37 9.88 10.52 -1.05
C LEU A 37 8.50 10.30 -0.45
N VAL A 38 8.09 9.05 -0.32
CA VAL A 38 6.76 8.68 0.20
C VAL A 38 6.89 7.78 1.42
N ARG A 39 5.94 7.86 2.36
CA ARG A 39 5.83 6.83 3.40
C ARG A 39 5.47 5.50 2.75
N PRO A 40 6.05 4.37 3.20
CA PRO A 40 5.58 3.05 2.83
C PRO A 40 4.07 2.96 3.09
N ALA A 41 3.32 2.65 2.03
CA ALA A 41 1.88 2.60 2.06
C ALA A 41 1.42 1.31 1.39
N LEU A 42 0.45 0.65 2.02
CA LEU A 42 -0.17 -0.53 1.46
C LEU A 42 -0.90 -0.18 0.17
N VAL A 43 -0.77 -1.04 -0.84
CA VAL A 43 -1.56 -0.95 -2.07
C VAL A 43 -2.45 -2.18 -2.16
N PHE A 44 -3.75 -1.97 -2.35
CA PHE A 44 -4.74 -3.05 -2.45
C PHE A 44 -5.15 -3.25 -3.91
N LYS A 45 -5.17 -4.51 -4.37
CA LYS A 45 -5.84 -4.86 -5.62
C LYS A 45 -7.33 -4.96 -5.36
N ALA A 46 -8.06 -3.90 -5.73
CA ALA A 46 -9.47 -3.73 -5.41
C ALA A 46 -10.32 -4.94 -5.81
N ASN A 47 -10.16 -5.43 -7.04
CA ASN A 47 -10.92 -6.58 -7.55
C ASN A 47 -10.59 -7.88 -6.78
N SER A 48 -9.32 -8.12 -6.45
CA SER A 48 -8.89 -9.32 -5.72
C SER A 48 -9.40 -9.32 -4.28
N ILE A 49 -9.31 -8.17 -3.59
CA ILE A 49 -9.84 -8.03 -2.22
C ILE A 49 -11.37 -8.18 -2.21
N LEU A 50 -12.05 -7.64 -3.22
CA LEU A 50 -13.51 -7.77 -3.36
C LEU A 50 -13.92 -9.23 -3.62
N ALA A 51 -13.12 -9.98 -4.39
CA ALA A 51 -13.35 -11.39 -4.67
C ALA A 51 -13.24 -12.28 -3.42
N LEU A 52 -12.40 -11.93 -2.44
CA LEU A 52 -12.31 -12.64 -1.15
C LEU A 52 -13.66 -12.70 -0.41
N TYR A 53 -14.52 -11.72 -0.65
CA TYR A 53 -15.83 -11.61 0.00
C TYR A 53 -16.99 -11.75 -0.99
N ALA A 54 -16.78 -12.44 -2.11
CA ALA A 54 -17.80 -12.70 -3.12
C ALA A 54 -18.55 -11.43 -3.58
N GLY A 55 -17.84 -10.30 -3.71
CA GLY A 55 -18.45 -9.03 -4.15
C GLY A 55 -18.93 -8.13 -3.01
N ASN A 56 -18.82 -8.53 -1.74
CA ASN A 56 -19.27 -7.70 -0.63
C ASN A 56 -18.28 -6.57 -0.33
N SER A 57 -18.59 -5.38 -0.84
CA SER A 57 -17.75 -4.18 -0.70
C SER A 57 -17.57 -3.71 0.75
N LYS A 58 -18.56 -3.94 1.63
CA LYS A 58 -18.45 -3.59 3.06
C LYS A 58 -17.40 -4.45 3.76
N PHE A 59 -17.38 -5.75 3.46
CA PHE A 59 -16.37 -6.65 4.03
C PHE A 59 -14.98 -6.37 3.48
N ALA A 60 -14.87 -6.14 2.17
CA ALA A 60 -13.63 -5.70 1.54
C ALA A 60 -13.08 -4.41 2.17
N GLN A 61 -13.94 -3.42 2.40
CA GLN A 61 -13.56 -2.17 3.05
C GLN A 61 -13.15 -2.39 4.51
N GLY A 62 -13.87 -3.23 5.26
CA GLY A 62 -13.51 -3.60 6.63
C GLY A 62 -12.12 -4.23 6.72
N LEU A 63 -11.80 -5.14 5.80
CA LEU A 63 -10.47 -5.74 5.70
C LEU A 63 -9.38 -4.71 5.38
N GLN A 64 -9.65 -3.80 4.44
CA GLN A 64 -8.70 -2.73 4.09
C GLN A 64 -8.42 -1.84 5.30
N ILE A 65 -9.46 -1.37 6.00
CA ILE A 65 -9.34 -0.55 7.20
C ILE A 65 -8.53 -1.27 8.27
N TYR A 66 -8.80 -2.55 8.49
CA TYR A 66 -8.03 -3.38 9.42
C TYR A 66 -6.55 -3.42 9.03
N LEU A 67 -6.22 -3.74 7.78
CA LEU A 67 -4.82 -3.83 7.35
C LEU A 67 -4.09 -2.48 7.42
N LEU A 68 -4.80 -1.37 7.18
CA LEU A 68 -4.28 -0.02 7.26
C LEU A 68 -4.06 0.49 8.68
N SER A 69 -4.77 -0.06 9.67
CA SER A 69 -4.59 0.31 11.09
C SER A 69 -3.41 -0.40 11.75
N ARG A 70 -2.84 -1.41 11.08
CA ARG A 70 -1.72 -2.21 11.57
C ARG A 70 -0.40 -1.46 11.41
N ASP A 71 0.53 -1.70 12.33
CA ASP A 71 1.90 -1.26 12.14
C ASP A 71 2.53 -1.96 10.92
N HIS A 72 3.22 -1.16 10.10
CA HIS A 72 3.79 -1.63 8.85
C HIS A 72 4.88 -2.69 9.04
N SER A 73 5.73 -2.53 10.06
CA SER A 73 6.85 -3.45 10.34
C SER A 73 6.35 -4.77 10.91
N CYS A 74 5.36 -4.72 11.79
CA CYS A 74 4.66 -5.90 12.29
C CYS A 74 3.98 -6.67 11.15
N LEU A 75 3.20 -5.97 10.31
CA LEU A 75 2.49 -6.60 9.19
C LEU A 75 3.48 -7.25 8.20
N LYS A 76 4.59 -6.57 7.89
CA LYS A 76 5.67 -7.13 7.07
C LYS A 76 6.23 -8.42 7.67
N SER A 77 6.49 -8.43 8.98
CA SER A 77 7.04 -9.60 9.67
C SER A 77 6.06 -10.78 9.67
N GLU A 78 4.76 -10.51 9.86
CA GLU A 78 3.72 -11.54 9.80
C GLU A 78 3.61 -12.18 8.41
N PHE A 79 3.63 -11.38 7.36
CA PHE A 79 3.68 -11.90 6.00
C PHE A 79 4.95 -12.71 5.74
N GLN A 80 6.11 -12.32 6.27
CA GLN A 80 7.35 -13.09 6.13
C GLN A 80 7.25 -14.45 6.84
N LEU A 81 6.76 -14.47 8.08
CA LEU A 81 6.53 -15.69 8.85
C LEU A 81 5.53 -16.62 8.16
N GLY A 82 4.46 -16.05 7.60
CA GLY A 82 3.43 -16.78 6.85
C GLY A 82 3.76 -17.04 5.38
N ARG A 83 5.03 -16.90 4.97
CA ARG A 83 5.50 -17.15 3.58
C ARG A 83 4.69 -16.41 2.51
N GLY A 84 4.43 -15.14 2.76
CA GLY A 84 3.66 -14.24 1.89
C GLY A 84 2.15 -14.24 2.15
N LYS A 85 1.68 -14.92 3.20
CA LYS A 85 0.25 -15.05 3.52
C LYS A 85 -0.02 -14.75 4.98
N ILE A 86 -1.19 -14.18 5.27
CA ILE A 86 -1.71 -14.05 6.63
C ILE A 86 -3.19 -14.44 6.64
N LYS A 87 -3.64 -15.07 7.72
CA LYS A 87 -5.05 -15.32 7.97
C LYS A 87 -5.60 -14.19 8.83
N VAL A 88 -6.67 -13.56 8.39
CA VAL A 88 -7.39 -12.52 9.15
C VAL A 88 -8.71 -13.11 9.62
N ASP A 89 -8.80 -13.46 10.90
CA ASP A 89 -9.98 -14.06 11.53
C ASP A 89 -10.40 -13.36 12.83
N CYS A 90 -9.77 -12.23 13.16
CA CYS A 90 -9.99 -11.49 14.39
C CYS A 90 -10.97 -10.30 14.25
N ILE A 91 -11.52 -10.05 13.05
CA ILE A 91 -12.46 -8.94 12.83
C ILE A 91 -13.87 -9.43 13.11
N GLU A 92 -14.54 -8.83 14.09
CA GLU A 92 -15.92 -9.16 14.43
C GLU A 92 -16.86 -8.93 13.22
N ASN A 93 -17.79 -9.85 13.00
CA ASN A 93 -18.78 -9.79 11.92
C ASN A 93 -18.18 -9.77 10.50
N LEU A 94 -16.89 -10.10 10.34
CA LEU A 94 -16.23 -10.34 9.06
C LEU A 94 -15.85 -11.81 8.94
N PRO A 95 -16.13 -12.48 7.80
CA PRO A 95 -15.68 -13.85 7.63
C PRO A 95 -14.15 -13.90 7.51
N ALA A 96 -13.57 -14.99 8.02
CA ALA A 96 -12.14 -15.22 7.99
C ALA A 96 -11.62 -15.37 6.55
N VAL A 97 -10.52 -14.70 6.23
CA VAL A 97 -9.91 -14.73 4.89
C VAL A 97 -8.40 -14.88 4.93
N GLU A 98 -7.84 -15.50 3.89
CA GLU A 98 -6.39 -15.53 3.67
C GLU A 98 -5.99 -14.36 2.76
N VAL A 99 -5.19 -13.45 3.30
CA VAL A 99 -4.62 -12.32 2.55
C VAL A 99 -3.23 -12.71 2.06
N LYS A 100 -2.93 -12.45 0.78
CA LYS A 100 -1.66 -12.81 0.15
C LYS A 100 -0.97 -11.58 -0.41
N LEU A 101 0.35 -11.49 -0.18
CA LEU A 101 1.19 -10.48 -0.81
C LEU A 101 1.28 -10.71 -2.32
N GLY A 102 1.25 -9.62 -3.09
CA GLY A 102 1.35 -9.66 -4.55
C GLY A 102 0.04 -9.98 -5.29
N GLU A 103 -0.92 -10.61 -4.60
CA GLU A 103 -2.24 -10.97 -5.15
C GLU A 103 -3.34 -10.03 -4.63
N HIS A 104 -3.38 -9.83 -3.31
CA HIS A 104 -4.42 -9.03 -2.64
C HIS A 104 -3.90 -7.66 -2.21
N VAL A 105 -2.69 -7.64 -1.63
CA VAL A 105 -2.06 -6.45 -1.05
C VAL A 105 -0.57 -6.42 -1.38
N PHE A 106 -0.01 -5.22 -1.45
CA PHE A 106 1.42 -4.95 -1.56
C PHE A 106 1.82 -4.07 -0.39
N LEU A 107 2.99 -4.33 0.19
CA LEU A 107 3.49 -3.52 1.32
C LEU A 107 3.91 -2.13 0.86
N THR A 108 4.46 -2.03 -0.34
CA THR A 108 4.84 -0.74 -0.92
C THR A 108 4.32 -0.59 -2.33
N VAL A 109 4.28 0.67 -2.76
CA VAL A 109 3.93 1.06 -4.12
C VAL A 109 5.00 0.61 -5.12
N GLY A 110 6.26 0.57 -4.68
CA GLY A 110 7.36 0.01 -5.48
C GLY A 110 7.13 -1.46 -5.81
N ASP A 111 6.73 -2.26 -4.82
CA ASP A 111 6.44 -3.70 -5.02
C ASP A 111 5.30 -3.90 -6.02
N TYR A 112 4.26 -3.05 -5.94
CA TYR A 112 3.15 -3.06 -6.89
C TYR A 112 3.63 -2.78 -8.31
N TYR A 113 4.32 -1.66 -8.55
CA TYR A 113 4.79 -1.31 -9.90
C TYR A 113 5.79 -2.32 -10.49
N LEU A 114 6.69 -2.87 -9.67
CA LEU A 114 7.64 -3.89 -10.13
C LEU A 114 6.95 -5.19 -10.54
N THR A 115 5.81 -5.51 -9.92
CA THR A 115 5.04 -6.71 -10.23
C THR A 115 4.19 -6.51 -11.47
N GLU A 116 3.48 -5.38 -11.60
CA GLU A 116 2.66 -5.07 -12.77
C GLU A 116 3.50 -4.93 -14.04
N ARG A 117 4.73 -4.41 -13.94
CA ARG A 117 5.65 -4.32 -15.10
C ARG A 117 6.18 -5.67 -15.59
N LYS A 118 6.16 -6.72 -14.77
CA LYS A 118 6.58 -8.07 -15.17
C LYS A 118 5.45 -8.86 -15.84
N SER A 119 4.22 -8.36 -15.82
CA SER A 119 3.05 -9.02 -16.39
C SER A 119 2.78 -8.60 -17.86
N HIS A 120 3.67 -7.82 -18.46
CA HIS A 120 3.62 -7.37 -19.85
C HIS A 120 4.85 -7.82 -20.63
#